data_AF-A0A536VTS7-F1
#
_entry.id   AF-A0A536VTS7-F1
#
_cell.length_a   1.000
_cell.length_b   1.000
_cell.length_c   1.000
_cell.angle_alpha   90.00
_cell.angle_beta   90.00
_cell.angle_gamma   90.00
#
_symmetry.space_group_name_H-M   'P 1'
#
loop_
_entity.id
_entity.type
_entity.pdbx_description
1 polymer ?
#
loop_
_entity_poly.entity_id
_entity_poly.type
_entity_poly.pdbx_seq_one_letter_code
_entity_poly.pdbx_strand_id
1 'polypeptide(L)'
;MEKFRVGLDDNPELLQMSSFMLEYPFADRLYPRALEAIAHLSTLGLPVVLSDGDVVFQPRKIQRSGIWNAVQGRVLVYVHKERTLDAMQRRYPARHYVMVDDKAQLLAAMKRVLGQMLTTVFVHQGHYAAQSAAQSTNTVIEPSPDLEIGRIGDLLDHDLSDFLAASPVGVAATNQERT
;
A
#
# COMPACT_ATOMS: atom_id res chain seq x y z
N MET A 1 21.84 -20.44 5.72
CA MET A 1 21.13 -20.26 4.44
C MET A 1 21.04 -21.60 3.70
N GLU A 2 20.53 -22.65 4.35
CA GLU A 2 20.69 -24.02 3.83
C GLU A 2 19.63 -24.97 4.38
N LYS A 3 18.35 -24.59 4.30
CA LYS A 3 17.22 -25.49 4.64
C LYS A 3 16.05 -25.42 3.64
N PHE A 4 16.27 -24.87 2.45
CA PHE A 4 15.31 -24.86 1.33
C PHE A 4 15.83 -25.62 0.10
N ARG A 5 16.90 -26.42 0.26
CA ARG A 5 17.57 -27.17 -0.81
C ARG A 5 17.28 -28.67 -0.82
N VAL A 6 16.47 -29.17 0.11
CA VAL A 6 16.20 -30.61 0.19
C VAL A 6 14.81 -30.86 -0.40
N GLY A 7 14.75 -31.08 -1.72
CA GLY A 7 13.56 -31.62 -2.40
C GLY A 7 13.10 -30.93 -3.70
N LEU A 8 13.82 -29.92 -4.20
CA LEU A 8 13.40 -29.12 -5.37
C LEU A 8 14.33 -29.24 -6.59
N ASP A 9 15.40 -30.02 -6.49
CA ASP A 9 16.50 -29.98 -7.46
C ASP A 9 16.17 -30.60 -8.83
N ASP A 10 15.13 -31.44 -8.93
CA ASP A 10 14.82 -32.20 -10.15
C ASP A 10 13.48 -31.82 -10.82
N ASN A 11 12.94 -30.62 -10.58
CA ASN A 11 11.75 -30.16 -11.30
C ASN A 11 12.07 -29.00 -12.27
N PRO A 12 12.31 -29.29 -13.56
CA PRO A 12 12.62 -28.31 -14.60
C PRO A 12 11.58 -27.18 -14.70
N GLU A 13 10.30 -27.47 -14.41
CA GLU A 13 9.23 -26.48 -14.44
C GLU A 13 9.38 -25.44 -13.33
N LEU A 14 9.88 -25.82 -12.14
CA LEU A 14 10.15 -24.89 -11.04
C LEU A 14 11.40 -24.06 -11.28
N LEU A 15 12.40 -24.62 -11.96
CA LEU A 15 13.57 -23.86 -12.44
C LEU A 15 13.18 -22.88 -13.55
N GLN A 16 12.30 -23.25 -14.48
CA GLN A 16 11.78 -22.34 -15.50
C GLN A 16 10.85 -21.27 -14.90
N MET A 17 9.98 -21.61 -13.95
CA MET A 17 9.12 -20.63 -13.26
C MET A 17 9.93 -19.65 -12.42
N SER A 18 10.96 -20.13 -11.72
CA SER A 18 11.87 -19.25 -10.99
C SER A 18 12.61 -18.34 -11.96
N SER A 19 13.20 -18.85 -13.04
CA SER A 19 13.88 -18.05 -14.08
C SER A 19 12.94 -17.01 -14.74
N PHE A 20 11.70 -17.38 -15.03
CA PHE A 20 10.70 -16.47 -15.57
C PHE A 20 10.39 -15.33 -14.60
N MET A 21 10.16 -15.62 -13.31
CA MET A 21 9.97 -14.58 -12.29
C MET A 21 11.23 -13.75 -12.04
N LEU A 22 12.41 -14.33 -12.28
CA LEU A 22 13.68 -13.64 -12.15
C LEU A 22 13.90 -12.58 -13.24
N GLU A 23 13.44 -12.85 -14.46
CA GLU A 23 13.66 -12.02 -15.66
C GLU A 23 12.43 -11.23 -16.10
N TYR A 24 11.30 -11.41 -15.43
CA TYR A 24 10.06 -10.74 -15.77
C TYR A 24 10.23 -9.21 -15.81
N PRO A 25 9.79 -8.53 -16.89
CA PRO A 25 10.00 -7.11 -17.09
C PRO A 25 9.02 -6.29 -16.25
N PHE A 26 9.23 -6.26 -14.94
CA PHE A 26 8.34 -5.56 -14.00
C PHE A 26 8.26 -4.05 -14.24
N ALA A 27 9.29 -3.44 -14.83
CA ALA A 27 9.26 -2.03 -15.21
C ALA A 27 8.15 -1.73 -16.24
N ASP A 28 7.91 -2.66 -17.18
CA ASP A 28 6.89 -2.52 -18.24
C ASP A 28 5.46 -2.77 -17.71
N ARG A 29 5.34 -3.22 -16.44
CA ARG A 29 4.06 -3.46 -15.78
C ARG A 29 3.67 -2.36 -14.80
N LEU A 30 4.46 -1.30 -14.70
CA LEU A 30 4.07 -0.12 -13.93
C LEU A 30 2.81 0.49 -14.54
N TYR A 31 1.90 0.95 -13.68
CA TYR A 31 0.83 1.79 -14.14
C TYR A 31 1.38 3.11 -14.71
N PRO A 32 0.71 3.69 -15.72
CA PRO A 32 1.09 4.99 -16.27
C PRO A 32 1.30 6.02 -15.16
N ARG A 33 2.39 6.79 -15.25
CA ARG A 33 2.77 7.86 -14.32
C ARG A 33 3.00 7.43 -12.86
N ALA A 34 3.14 6.13 -12.57
CA ALA A 34 3.37 5.65 -11.20
C ALA A 34 4.67 6.20 -10.58
N LEU A 35 5.76 6.28 -11.35
CA LEU A 35 7.02 6.85 -10.86
C LEU A 35 6.96 8.38 -10.74
N GLU A 36 6.22 9.05 -11.63
CA GLU A 36 5.94 10.49 -11.52
C GLU A 36 5.16 10.78 -10.24
N ALA A 37 4.14 9.97 -9.92
CA ALA A 37 3.38 10.10 -8.68
C ALA A 37 4.27 9.96 -7.45
N ILE A 38 5.20 8.99 -7.42
CA ILE A 38 6.18 8.87 -6.32
C ILE A 38 7.07 10.12 -6.23
N ALA A 39 7.55 10.62 -7.37
CA ALA A 39 8.39 11.83 -7.41
C ALA A 39 7.63 13.05 -6.88
N HIS A 40 6.37 13.23 -7.28
CA HIS A 40 5.50 14.28 -6.78
C HIS A 40 5.24 14.16 -5.27
N LEU A 41 4.84 12.98 -4.79
CA LEU A 41 4.63 12.73 -3.36
C LEU A 41 5.90 12.98 -2.53
N SER A 42 7.08 12.79 -3.11
CA SER A 42 8.36 13.12 -2.46
C SER A 42 8.56 14.61 -2.23
N THR A 43 7.83 15.48 -2.93
CA THR A 43 7.80 16.93 -2.66
C THR A 43 6.88 17.30 -1.50
N LEU A 44 5.92 16.44 -1.18
CA LEU A 44 4.91 16.67 -0.15
C LEU A 44 5.24 15.97 1.18
N GLY A 45 5.97 14.86 1.13
CA GLY A 45 6.30 14.05 2.29
C GLY A 45 7.33 12.97 1.98
N LEU A 46 7.29 11.87 2.74
CA LEU A 46 8.23 10.76 2.60
C LEU A 46 7.52 9.51 2.06
N PRO A 47 7.59 9.23 0.75
CA PRO A 47 7.02 8.01 0.18
C PRO A 47 7.75 6.77 0.68
N VAL A 48 6.99 5.79 1.14
CA VAL A 48 7.46 4.49 1.63
C VAL A 48 6.59 3.43 0.99
N VAL A 49 7.20 2.34 0.50
CA VAL A 49 6.43 1.17 0.07
C VAL A 49 6.17 0.28 1.28
N LEU A 50 4.89 0.11 1.58
CA LEU A 50 4.41 -0.90 2.52
C LEU A 50 3.78 -2.03 1.72
N SER A 51 4.32 -3.25 1.81
CA SER A 51 3.87 -4.35 0.96
C SER A 51 3.71 -5.67 1.70
N ASP A 52 2.60 -6.35 1.46
CA ASP A 52 2.47 -7.76 1.76
C ASP A 52 3.24 -8.59 0.71
N GLY A 53 4.01 -9.57 1.15
CA GLY A 53 4.64 -10.51 0.23
C GLY A 53 5.69 -11.39 0.89
N ASP A 54 6.17 -12.37 0.13
CA ASP A 54 7.26 -13.22 0.58
C ASP A 54 8.60 -12.48 0.57
N VAL A 55 9.60 -13.05 1.26
CA VAL A 55 10.90 -12.41 1.45
C VAL A 55 11.82 -12.45 0.22
N VAL A 56 11.43 -13.13 -0.85
CA VAL A 56 12.28 -13.37 -2.04
C VAL A 56 11.74 -12.64 -3.27
N PHE A 57 10.51 -12.92 -3.68
CA PHE A 57 9.93 -12.42 -4.92
C PHE A 57 9.41 -10.99 -4.76
N GLN A 58 8.79 -10.64 -3.64
CA GLN A 58 8.24 -9.30 -3.45
C GLN A 58 9.32 -8.20 -3.45
N PRO A 59 10.44 -8.32 -2.71
CA PRO A 59 11.53 -7.34 -2.80
C PRO A 59 12.09 -7.24 -4.22
N ARG A 60 12.28 -8.38 -4.90
CA ARG A 60 12.80 -8.41 -6.28
C ARG A 60 11.87 -7.71 -7.26
N LYS A 61 10.55 -7.92 -7.15
CA LYS A 61 9.54 -7.23 -7.95
C LYS A 61 9.65 -5.72 -7.79
N ILE A 62 9.73 -5.23 -6.55
CA ILE A 62 9.82 -3.80 -6.23
C ILE A 62 11.14 -3.20 -6.75
N GLN A 63 12.24 -3.96 -6.71
CA GLN A 63 13.53 -3.56 -7.26
C GLN A 63 13.50 -3.49 -8.79
N ARG A 64 13.06 -4.57 -9.45
CA ARG A 64 13.03 -4.68 -10.92
C ARG A 64 12.02 -3.75 -11.57
N SER A 65 10.99 -3.32 -10.86
CA SER A 65 10.07 -2.29 -11.36
C SER A 65 10.65 -0.87 -11.31
N GLY A 66 11.77 -0.66 -10.61
CA GLY A 66 12.33 0.68 -10.37
C GLY A 66 11.71 1.44 -9.19
N ILE A 67 10.62 0.92 -8.60
CA ILE A 67 9.97 1.53 -7.43
C ILE A 67 10.94 1.63 -6.25
N TRP A 68 11.75 0.59 -6.00
CA TRP A 68 12.75 0.61 -4.93
C TRP A 68 13.65 1.85 -4.99
N ASN A 69 14.12 2.20 -6.19
CA ASN A 69 14.98 3.37 -6.39
C ASN A 69 14.18 4.67 -6.26
N ALA A 70 12.95 4.72 -6.78
CA ALA A 70 12.07 5.88 -6.67
C ALA A 70 11.78 6.25 -5.22
N VAL A 71 11.63 5.27 -4.33
CA VAL A 71 11.49 5.49 -2.87
C VAL A 71 12.83 5.43 -2.12
N GLN A 72 13.96 5.45 -2.82
CA GLN A 72 15.32 5.43 -2.25
C GLN A 72 15.52 4.32 -1.20
N GLY A 73 15.01 3.13 -1.48
CA GLY A 73 15.11 1.95 -0.62
C GLY A 73 14.19 1.93 0.61
N ARG A 74 13.27 2.90 0.74
CA ARG A 74 12.25 2.90 1.80
C ARG A 74 11.14 1.89 1.50
N VAL A 75 11.46 0.62 1.69
CA VAL A 75 10.57 -0.51 1.43
C VAL A 75 10.45 -1.37 2.68
N LEU A 76 9.22 -1.67 3.07
CA LEU A 76 8.91 -2.61 4.15
C LEU A 76 8.03 -3.73 3.56
N VAL A 77 8.55 -4.96 3.58
CA VAL A 77 7.83 -6.16 3.12
C VAL A 77 7.46 -7.00 4.34
N TYR A 78 6.17 -7.31 4.51
CA TYR A 78 5.65 -8.06 5.65
C TYR A 78 5.03 -9.38 5.24
N VAL A 79 5.41 -10.43 5.97
CA VAL A 79 4.87 -11.80 5.83
C VAL A 79 3.71 -12.06 6.83
N HIS A 80 3.74 -11.38 7.99
CA HIS A 80 2.74 -11.54 9.06
C HIS A 80 2.21 -10.19 9.53
N LYS A 81 0.91 -9.96 9.34
CA LYS A 81 0.27 -8.62 9.37
C LYS A 81 0.05 -8.01 10.75
N GLU A 82 0.11 -8.82 11.81
CA GLU A 82 -0.36 -8.42 13.14
C GLU A 82 0.53 -7.36 13.85
N ARG A 83 1.72 -7.04 13.31
CA ARG A 83 2.67 -6.08 13.92
C ARG A 83 3.20 -5.01 12.94
N THR A 84 2.55 -4.89 11.79
CA THR A 84 3.06 -4.10 10.66
C THR A 84 3.02 -2.59 10.93
N LEU A 85 1.96 -2.10 11.59
CA LEU A 85 1.77 -0.66 11.82
C LEU A 85 2.74 -0.08 12.85
N ASP A 86 2.94 -0.74 13.99
CA ASP A 86 3.89 -0.25 15.00
C ASP A 86 5.33 -0.24 14.46
N ALA A 87 5.70 -1.23 13.66
CA ALA A 87 7.01 -1.28 13.02
C ALA A 87 7.18 -0.15 12.00
N MET A 88 6.15 0.12 11.20
CA MET A 88 6.12 1.27 10.30
C MET A 88 6.29 2.59 11.07
N GLN A 89 5.49 2.83 12.11
CA GLN A 89 5.54 4.07 12.90
C GLN A 89 6.90 4.27 13.61
N ARG A 90 7.51 3.19 14.12
CA ARG A 90 8.86 3.28 14.71
C ARG A 90 9.93 3.60 13.67
N ARG A 91 9.81 3.03 12.47
CA ARG A 91 10.81 3.20 11.41
C ARG A 91 10.68 4.55 10.70
N TYR A 92 9.46 5.03 10.55
CA TYR A 92 9.07 6.25 9.86
C TYR A 92 8.07 7.04 10.71
N PRO A 93 8.53 7.68 11.79
CA PRO A 93 7.66 8.47 12.66
C PRO A 93 7.14 9.70 11.91
N ALA A 94 5.83 9.88 11.90
CA ALA A 94 5.16 11.05 11.34
C ALA A 94 3.99 11.52 12.21
N ARG A 95 3.64 12.80 12.09
CA ARG A 95 2.43 13.37 12.71
C ARG A 95 1.15 12.94 11.99
N HIS A 96 1.26 12.69 10.69
CA HIS A 96 0.18 12.28 9.82
C HIS A 96 0.71 11.31 8.76
N TYR A 97 -0.10 10.31 8.41
CA TYR A 97 0.20 9.32 7.38
C TYR A 97 -0.85 9.40 6.28
N VAL A 98 -0.45 9.06 5.06
CA VAL A 98 -1.37 8.83 3.94
C VAL A 98 -1.11 7.42 3.45
N MET A 99 -2.15 6.58 3.41
CA MET A 99 -2.07 5.22 2.90
C MET A 99 -2.83 5.11 1.59
N VAL A 100 -2.12 4.79 0.51
CA VAL A 100 -2.67 4.59 -0.84
C VAL A 100 -2.66 3.08 -1.13
N ASP A 101 -3.82 2.46 -1.32
CA ASP A 101 -3.94 1.00 -1.52
C ASP A 101 -5.19 0.61 -2.33
N ASP A 102 -5.17 -0.56 -2.97
CA ASP A 102 -6.32 -1.12 -3.71
C ASP A 102 -7.18 -2.08 -2.88
N LYS A 103 -6.88 -2.22 -1.58
CA LYS A 103 -7.65 -3.02 -0.63
C LYS A 103 -8.38 -2.11 0.36
N ALA A 104 -9.64 -1.78 0.04
CA ALA A 104 -10.48 -0.97 0.92
C ALA A 104 -10.60 -1.54 2.36
N GLN A 105 -10.63 -2.88 2.52
CA GLN A 105 -10.64 -3.51 3.85
C GLN A 105 -9.35 -3.26 4.66
N LEU A 106 -8.18 -3.23 3.99
CA LEU A 106 -6.91 -2.93 4.64
C LEU A 106 -6.89 -1.46 5.08
N LEU A 107 -7.31 -0.56 4.20
CA LEU A 107 -7.43 0.87 4.52
C LEU A 107 -8.34 1.09 5.73
N ALA A 108 -9.51 0.48 5.75
CA ALA A 108 -10.45 0.55 6.86
C ALA A 108 -9.87 -0.02 8.17
N ALA A 109 -9.12 -1.13 8.10
CA ALA A 109 -8.44 -1.70 9.26
C ALA A 109 -7.35 -0.76 9.80
N MET A 110 -6.54 -0.16 8.93
CA MET A 110 -5.51 0.81 9.31
C MET A 110 -6.12 2.09 9.89
N LYS A 111 -7.21 2.58 9.31
CA LYS A 111 -7.94 3.77 9.80
C LYS A 111 -8.51 3.55 11.19
N ARG A 112 -9.01 2.35 11.52
CA ARG A 112 -9.45 2.04 12.89
C ARG A 112 -8.33 2.15 13.93
N VAL A 113 -7.10 1.80 13.56
CA VAL A 113 -5.94 1.83 14.47
C VAL A 113 -5.36 3.23 14.57
N LEU A 114 -5.19 3.93 13.45
CA LEU A 114 -4.51 5.23 13.38
C LEU A 114 -5.46 6.42 13.51
N GLY A 115 -6.77 6.20 13.37
CA GLY A 115 -7.79 7.22 13.50
C GLY A 115 -7.52 8.42 12.59
N GLN A 116 -7.51 9.60 13.21
CA GLN A 116 -7.32 10.88 12.50
C GLN A 116 -5.91 11.07 11.96
N MET A 117 -4.91 10.33 12.48
CA MET A 117 -3.52 10.43 12.01
C MET A 117 -3.28 9.77 10.65
N LEU A 118 -4.30 9.17 10.04
CA LEU A 118 -4.21 8.51 8.75
C LEU A 118 -5.26 9.08 7.79
N THR A 119 -4.84 9.50 6.60
CA THR A 119 -5.73 9.65 5.44
C THR A 119 -5.64 8.39 4.59
N THR A 120 -6.78 7.78 4.27
CA THR A 120 -6.86 6.61 3.39
C THR A 120 -7.27 7.02 1.98
N VAL A 121 -6.50 6.58 0.99
CA VAL A 121 -6.75 6.83 -0.42
C VAL A 121 -6.95 5.48 -1.10
N PHE A 122 -8.18 5.19 -1.51
CA PHE A 122 -8.50 3.98 -2.25
C PHE A 122 -8.27 4.18 -3.74
N VAL A 123 -7.47 3.32 -4.36
CA VAL A 123 -7.20 3.36 -5.79
C VAL A 123 -8.03 2.31 -6.50
N HIS A 124 -8.84 2.72 -7.48
CA HIS A 124 -9.64 1.83 -8.32
C HIS A 124 -8.79 1.12 -9.40
N GLN A 125 -7.60 0.66 -9.03
CA GLN A 125 -6.69 -0.13 -9.87
C GLN A 125 -6.22 -1.35 -9.12
N GLY A 126 -5.99 -2.44 -9.83
CA GLY A 126 -5.43 -3.65 -9.25
C GLY A 126 -6.47 -4.75 -9.02
N HIS A 127 -5.96 -5.89 -8.56
CA HIS A 127 -6.75 -7.11 -8.45
C HIS A 127 -7.82 -6.97 -7.36
N TYR A 128 -7.52 -6.27 -6.26
CA TYR A 128 -8.40 -6.22 -5.10
C TYR A 128 -9.53 -5.21 -5.30
N ALA A 129 -9.28 -4.09 -5.97
CA ALA A 129 -10.34 -3.17 -6.37
C ALA A 129 -11.37 -3.84 -7.29
N ALA A 130 -10.89 -4.64 -8.27
CA ALA A 130 -11.76 -5.40 -9.17
C ALA A 130 -12.58 -6.47 -8.42
N GLN A 131 -11.97 -7.19 -7.47
CA GLN A 131 -12.67 -8.16 -6.63
C GLN A 131 -13.73 -7.50 -5.73
N SER A 132 -13.40 -6.36 -5.11
CA SER A 132 -14.35 -5.61 -4.31
C SER A 132 -15.54 -5.22 -5.17
N ALA A 133 -15.33 -4.60 -6.34
CA ALA A 133 -16.42 -4.21 -7.24
C ALA A 133 -17.31 -5.39 -7.66
N ALA A 134 -16.74 -6.57 -7.87
CA ALA A 134 -17.49 -7.79 -8.21
C ALA A 134 -18.30 -8.37 -7.03
N GLN A 135 -17.86 -8.13 -5.78
CA GLN A 135 -18.48 -8.64 -4.55
C GLN A 135 -19.41 -7.63 -3.87
N SER A 136 -19.36 -6.35 -4.28
CA SER A 136 -20.01 -5.19 -3.62
C SER A 136 -21.55 -5.12 -3.74
N THR A 137 -22.27 -6.20 -4.03
CA THR A 137 -23.74 -6.13 -4.03
C THR A 137 -24.35 -6.06 -2.62
N ASN A 138 -23.59 -6.26 -1.53
CA ASN A 138 -24.17 -6.18 -0.16
C ASN A 138 -23.21 -5.97 1.03
N THR A 139 -21.93 -5.64 0.82
CA THR A 139 -20.96 -5.46 1.94
C THR A 139 -20.50 -4.00 2.01
N VAL A 140 -20.87 -3.31 3.09
CA VAL A 140 -20.38 -1.94 3.38
C VAL A 140 -19.02 -2.06 4.08
N ILE A 141 -18.02 -1.34 3.58
CA ILE A 141 -16.70 -1.24 4.21
C ILE A 141 -16.70 -0.02 5.11
N GLU A 142 -16.58 -0.26 6.42
CA GLU A 142 -16.52 0.81 7.42
C GLU A 142 -15.13 0.84 8.10
N PRO A 143 -14.54 2.01 8.37
CA PRO A 143 -14.91 3.29 7.76
C PRO A 143 -14.65 3.28 6.24
N SER A 144 -15.40 4.09 5.50
CA SER A 144 -15.12 4.34 4.08
C SER A 144 -13.72 4.97 3.90
N PRO A 145 -13.10 4.82 2.71
CA PRO A 145 -11.91 5.60 2.36
C PRO A 145 -12.17 7.10 2.52
N ASP A 146 -11.16 7.86 2.95
CA ASP A 146 -11.26 9.31 3.04
C ASP A 146 -11.23 9.96 1.64
N LEU A 147 -10.46 9.37 0.72
CA LEU A 147 -10.38 9.74 -0.69
C LEU A 147 -10.42 8.50 -1.59
N GLU A 148 -10.92 8.69 -2.80
CA GLU A 148 -10.89 7.67 -3.84
C GLU A 148 -10.33 8.27 -5.14
N ILE A 149 -9.46 7.53 -5.82
CA ILE A 149 -8.89 7.93 -7.11
C ILE A 149 -9.04 6.82 -8.13
N GLY A 150 -9.23 7.19 -9.40
CA GLY A 150 -9.39 6.21 -10.48
C GLY A 150 -8.08 5.50 -10.82
N ARG A 151 -6.97 6.24 -10.80
CA ARG A 151 -5.63 5.77 -11.17
C ARG A 151 -4.58 6.38 -10.27
N ILE A 152 -3.46 5.67 -10.09
CA ILE A 152 -2.33 6.15 -9.29
C ILE A 152 -1.74 7.46 -9.82
N GLY A 153 -1.86 7.71 -11.13
CA GLY A 153 -1.42 8.95 -11.76
C GLY A 153 -2.25 10.17 -11.36
N ASP A 154 -3.47 9.99 -10.84
CA ASP A 154 -4.35 11.08 -10.40
C ASP A 154 -3.81 11.75 -9.11
N LEU A 155 -2.88 11.09 -8.40
CA LEU A 155 -2.16 11.69 -7.26
C LEU A 155 -1.36 12.95 -7.65
N LEU A 156 -1.08 13.14 -8.93
CA LEU A 156 -0.36 14.31 -9.44
C LEU A 156 -1.19 15.60 -9.36
N ASP A 157 -2.51 15.46 -9.22
CA ASP A 157 -3.45 16.58 -9.11
C ASP A 157 -3.77 16.93 -7.66
N HIS A 158 -3.15 16.25 -6.68
CA HIS A 158 -3.35 16.47 -5.25
C HIS A 158 -2.15 17.14 -4.58
N ASP A 159 -2.42 18.03 -3.63
CA ASP A 159 -1.41 18.62 -2.75
C ASP A 159 -1.51 18.11 -1.30
N LEU A 160 -0.60 18.58 -0.45
CA LEU A 160 -0.58 18.16 0.96
C LEU A 160 -1.87 18.54 1.70
N SER A 161 -2.48 19.68 1.35
CA SER A 161 -3.67 20.18 2.02
C SER A 161 -4.90 19.33 1.72
N ASP A 162 -5.03 18.80 0.51
CA ASP A 162 -6.08 17.85 0.13
C ASP A 162 -6.08 16.63 1.04
N PHE A 163 -4.91 16.03 1.26
CA PHE A 163 -4.78 14.84 2.12
C PHE A 163 -5.10 15.15 3.58
N LEU A 164 -4.65 16.30 4.09
CA LEU A 164 -4.90 16.69 5.49
C LEU A 164 -6.36 17.06 5.75
N ALA A 165 -7.03 17.68 4.77
CA ALA A 165 -8.43 18.06 4.88
C ALA A 165 -9.39 16.86 4.78
N ALA A 166 -9.00 15.81 4.03
CA ALA A 166 -9.85 14.65 3.79
C ALA A 166 -10.04 13.74 5.01
N SER A 167 -9.09 13.69 5.95
CA SER A 167 -9.26 12.92 7.18
C SER A 167 -10.32 13.62 8.06
N PRO A 168 -11.48 12.99 8.33
CA PRO A 168 -12.55 13.66 9.06
C PRO A 168 -12.08 14.10 10.44
N VAL A 169 -12.16 15.41 10.69
CA VAL A 169 -12.08 15.99 12.03
C VAL A 169 -13.17 15.32 12.85
N GLY A 170 -12.79 14.56 13.86
CA GLY A 170 -13.74 13.78 14.66
C GLY A 170 -14.88 14.68 15.12
N VAL A 171 -16.11 14.22 14.88
CA VAL A 171 -17.29 14.77 15.55
C VAL A 171 -16.96 14.75 17.04
N ALA A 172 -16.83 15.96 17.61
CA ALA A 172 -16.58 16.15 19.02
C ALA A 172 -17.57 15.30 19.81
N ALA A 173 -17.07 14.56 20.79
CA ALA A 173 -17.91 13.95 21.80
C ALA A 173 -18.83 15.04 22.36
N THR A 174 -20.11 14.97 22.01
CA THR A 174 -21.16 15.83 22.55
C THR A 174 -21.26 15.49 24.03
N ASN A 175 -20.54 16.24 24.86
CA ASN A 175 -20.67 16.18 26.30
C ASN A 175 -22.00 16.86 26.63
N GLN A 176 -23.07 16.08 26.68
CA GLN A 176 -24.36 16.57 27.13
C GLN A 176 -25.05 15.53 28.00
N GLU A 177 -24.49 15.31 29.19
CA GLU A 177 -25.25 14.88 30.36
C GLU A 177 -24.86 15.73 31.57
N ARG A 178 -25.74 16.68 31.89
CA ARG A 178 -25.93 17.15 33.26
C ARG A 178 -27.41 17.50 33.42
N THR A 179 -28.16 16.54 33.98
CA THR A 179 -29.34 16.77 34.81
C THR A 179 -29.27 15.80 35.96
#